data_AF-A0A1H5TKA6-F1
#
_entry.id   AF-A0A1H5TKA6-F1
#
_cell.length_a   1.000
_cell.length_b   1.000
_cell.length_c   1.000
_cell.angle_alpha   90.00
_cell.angle_beta   90.00
_cell.angle_gamma   90.00
#
_symmetry.space_group_name_H-M   'P 1'
#
loop_
_entity.id
_entity.type
_entity.pdbx_description
1 polymer ?
#
loop_
_entity_poly.entity_id
_entity_poly.type
_entity_poly.pdbx_seq_one_letter_code
_entity_poly.pdbx_strand_id
1 'polypeptide(L)'
;MAKRYGGKYSPDGSSSTSGSERSGFQGARVTPVGARSNVMFVPAIVLAFSSLKGGATDFALGLGAAAIWVFGAFLLREGLKAQAAYNERKIARPPVPRKIAAAILCGLGTVGAMMTHDAGLIGSLIYGVGAFALHIAAFGIDPLKAKGAEHIDEFQQDRVARVVDEAEAYLTSMLEAARRSGDRQVEGRVERFQISARKLIRTVEDDPRDLTAARKYLGVYLMGARDAAVKFADIYTRSRDTSARSDFMMLLTDLEESFGKKTQALLLDTNSDLTVEIDVLRDRLQREGVRLDRGPNS
;
A
#
# COMPACT_ATOMS: atom_id res chain seq x y z
N MET A 1 13.58 59.05 -10.81
CA MET A 1 13.82 58.05 -11.89
C MET A 1 14.10 56.71 -11.24
N ALA A 2 13.13 55.79 -11.28
CA ALA A 2 13.24 54.45 -10.70
C ALA A 2 12.73 53.42 -11.71
N LYS A 3 13.62 52.52 -12.15
CA LYS A 3 13.30 51.36 -13.01
C LYS A 3 12.47 50.36 -12.20
N ARG A 4 11.32 49.92 -12.74
CA ARG A 4 10.53 48.83 -12.17
C ARG A 4 11.14 47.49 -12.58
N TYR A 5 11.38 46.64 -11.58
CA TYR A 5 11.77 45.24 -11.74
C TYR A 5 10.61 44.43 -12.34
N GLY A 6 10.89 43.65 -13.38
CA GLY A 6 9.96 42.69 -13.96
C GLY A 6 9.88 41.43 -13.10
N GLY A 7 8.72 41.20 -12.49
CA GLY A 7 8.36 39.90 -11.92
C GLY A 7 7.99 38.92 -13.03
N LYS A 8 7.81 37.65 -12.64
CA LYS A 8 7.50 36.43 -13.43
C LYS A 8 6.32 36.50 -14.44
N TYR A 9 5.69 37.66 -14.63
CA TYR A 9 4.52 37.86 -15.50
C TYR A 9 4.65 39.09 -16.42
N SER A 10 5.78 39.26 -17.12
CA SER A 10 5.85 40.22 -18.24
C SER A 10 5.04 39.68 -19.43
N PRO A 11 4.11 40.48 -20.01
CA PRO A 11 3.30 40.06 -21.14
C PRO A 11 4.06 40.39 -22.43
N ASP A 12 4.91 39.48 -22.89
CA ASP A 12 5.31 39.37 -24.30
C ASP A 12 6.06 38.04 -24.49
N GLY A 13 5.40 37.07 -25.14
CA GLY A 13 6.06 35.84 -25.60
C GLY A 13 5.22 34.56 -25.47
N SER A 14 4.40 34.31 -26.48
CA SER A 14 3.88 33.01 -26.95
C SER A 14 3.06 32.12 -26.01
N SER A 15 1.81 31.96 -26.43
CA SER A 15 0.88 30.85 -26.17
C SER A 15 1.53 29.46 -26.06
N SER A 16 1.39 28.85 -24.90
CA SER A 16 1.27 27.39 -24.78
C SER A 16 0.27 27.08 -23.67
N THR A 17 -0.83 26.45 -24.05
CA THR A 17 -1.87 25.89 -23.19
C THR A 17 -1.27 25.18 -21.98
N SER A 18 -1.25 25.85 -20.83
CA SER A 18 -0.94 25.22 -19.56
C SER A 18 -2.14 24.37 -19.16
N GLY A 19 -2.09 23.09 -19.49
CA GLY A 19 -2.94 22.08 -18.88
C GLY A 19 -2.85 22.21 -17.36
N SER A 20 -3.99 22.07 -16.68
CA SER A 20 -4.09 22.22 -15.23
C SER A 20 -2.93 21.51 -14.54
N GLU A 21 -2.06 22.26 -13.86
CA GLU A 21 -1.10 21.69 -12.92
C GLU A 21 -1.91 20.90 -11.89
N ARG A 22 -1.97 19.58 -12.06
CA ARG A 22 -2.53 18.67 -11.08
C ARG A 22 -1.66 18.80 -9.85
N SER A 23 -2.19 19.48 -8.84
CA SER A 23 -1.58 19.67 -7.51
C SER A 23 -0.80 18.42 -7.09
N GLY A 24 0.49 18.60 -6.75
CA GLY A 24 1.41 17.56 -6.27
C GLY A 24 0.99 16.89 -4.95
N PHE A 25 -0.23 17.17 -4.47
CA PHE A 25 -0.90 16.51 -3.35
C PHE A 25 -1.87 15.38 -3.77
N GLN A 26 -2.00 15.06 -5.06
CA GLN A 26 -2.71 13.87 -5.53
C GLN A 26 -1.90 12.59 -5.20
N GLY A 27 -1.89 12.20 -3.92
CA GLY A 27 -1.21 11.00 -3.44
C GLY A 27 -0.53 11.10 -2.08
N ALA A 28 -0.74 12.17 -1.32
CA ALA A 28 -0.21 12.28 0.05
C ALA A 28 -0.78 11.16 0.92
N ARG A 29 0.10 10.24 1.35
CA ARG A 29 -0.25 9.05 2.14
C ARG A 29 -0.19 9.42 3.62
N VAL A 30 -1.28 9.23 4.35
CA VAL A 30 -1.24 9.29 5.81
C VAL A 30 -0.57 8.00 6.29
N THR A 31 0.57 8.10 6.96
CA THR A 31 1.23 6.93 7.54
C THR A 31 0.30 6.32 8.59
N PRO A 32 -0.10 5.05 8.47
CA PRO A 32 -1.04 4.41 9.40
C PRO A 32 -0.42 4.19 10.79
N VAL A 33 0.91 4.22 10.86
CA VAL A 33 1.66 4.26 12.11
C VAL A 33 1.77 5.71 12.57
N GLY A 34 0.79 6.16 13.35
CA GLY A 34 0.78 7.49 13.96
C GLY A 34 1.36 7.52 15.38
N ALA A 35 1.37 8.69 16.00
CA ALA A 35 1.80 8.88 17.39
C ALA A 35 1.13 7.91 18.37
N ARG A 36 -0.14 7.54 18.12
CA ARG A 36 -0.93 6.64 18.98
C ARG A 36 -0.32 5.24 19.14
N SER A 37 0.28 4.67 18.11
CA SER A 37 0.95 3.35 18.23
C SER A 37 2.30 3.46 18.91
N ASN A 38 3.02 4.57 18.75
CA ASN A 38 4.32 4.77 19.40
C ASN A 38 4.21 5.01 20.91
N VAL A 39 3.10 5.58 21.38
CA VAL A 39 2.82 5.75 22.82
C VAL A 39 2.74 4.40 23.55
N MET A 40 2.39 3.31 22.88
CA MET A 40 2.30 1.97 23.50
C MET A 40 3.65 1.39 23.95
N PHE A 41 4.78 1.97 23.55
CA PHE A 41 6.10 1.59 24.06
C PHE A 41 6.42 2.24 25.42
N VAL A 42 5.76 3.35 25.77
CA VAL A 42 6.04 4.12 26.99
C VAL A 42 5.78 3.31 28.25
N PRO A 43 4.65 2.60 28.41
CA PRO A 43 4.41 1.78 29.60
C PRO A 43 5.47 0.71 29.83
N ALA A 44 5.98 0.08 28.76
CA ALA A 44 7.02 -0.94 28.85
C ALA A 44 8.36 -0.38 29.34
N ILE A 45 8.72 0.82 28.86
CA ILE A 45 9.92 1.51 29.32
C ILE A 45 9.78 1.89 30.79
N VAL A 46 8.64 2.46 31.19
CA VAL A 46 8.37 2.82 32.59
C VAL A 46 8.46 1.59 33.49
N LEU A 47 7.87 0.46 33.09
CA LEU A 47 7.90 -0.79 33.85
C LEU A 47 9.32 -1.36 33.99
N ALA A 48 10.11 -1.35 32.91
CA ALA A 48 11.50 -1.80 32.94
C ALA A 48 12.36 -0.94 33.88
N PHE A 49 12.12 0.38 33.92
CA PHE A 49 12.83 1.26 34.85
C PHE A 49 12.33 1.13 36.29
N SER A 50 11.04 0.87 36.52
CA SER A 50 10.52 0.66 37.87
C SER A 50 10.96 -0.69 38.44
N SER A 51 11.11 -1.73 37.61
CA SER A 51 11.54 -3.05 38.06
C SER A 51 13.00 -3.08 38.53
N LEU A 52 13.85 -2.16 38.06
CA LEU A 52 15.22 -1.98 38.55
C LEU A 52 15.30 -1.62 40.04
N LYS A 53 14.22 -1.07 40.61
CA LYS A 53 14.15 -0.68 42.04
C LYS A 53 13.65 -1.81 42.94
N GLY A 54 13.21 -2.94 42.37
CA GLY A 54 12.66 -4.08 43.10
C GLY A 54 13.71 -5.15 43.44
N GLY A 55 13.25 -6.26 44.02
CA GLY A 55 14.09 -7.45 44.24
C GLY A 55 14.41 -8.20 42.94
N ALA A 56 15.28 -9.22 42.99
CA ALA A 56 15.66 -9.99 41.80
C ALA A 56 14.46 -10.67 41.09
N THR A 57 13.48 -11.11 41.87
CA THR A 57 12.22 -11.70 41.36
C THR A 57 11.35 -10.68 40.66
N ASP A 58 11.19 -9.49 41.25
CA ASP A 58 10.38 -8.39 40.69
C ASP A 58 11.04 -7.83 39.43
N PHE A 59 12.38 -7.79 39.43
CA PHE A 59 13.17 -7.42 38.27
C PHE A 59 12.94 -8.39 37.11
N ALA A 60 13.07 -9.70 37.35
CA ALA A 60 12.87 -10.72 36.32
C ALA A 60 11.43 -10.72 35.76
N LEU A 61 10.42 -10.65 36.62
CA LEU A 61 9.02 -10.60 36.22
C LEU A 61 8.67 -9.30 35.49
N GLY A 62 9.12 -8.16 36.00
CA GLY A 62 8.89 -6.85 35.39
C GLY A 62 9.55 -6.72 34.02
N LEU A 63 10.75 -7.27 33.84
CA LEU A 63 11.46 -7.27 32.55
C LEU A 63 10.79 -8.22 31.56
N GLY A 64 10.32 -9.39 32.01
CA GLY A 64 9.51 -10.31 31.20
C GLY A 64 8.21 -9.68 30.72
N ALA A 65 7.46 -9.02 31.61
CA ALA A 65 6.24 -8.30 31.27
C ALA A 65 6.51 -7.13 30.31
N ALA A 66 7.58 -6.36 30.54
CA ALA A 66 8.00 -5.29 29.63
C ALA A 66 8.35 -5.83 28.24
N ALA A 67 9.06 -6.96 28.15
CA ALA A 67 9.38 -7.60 26.87
C ALA A 67 8.11 -8.04 26.11
N ILE A 68 7.13 -8.59 26.82
CA ILE A 68 5.82 -8.95 26.25
C ILE A 68 5.11 -7.72 25.69
N TRP A 69 5.10 -6.59 26.42
CA TRP A 69 4.50 -5.34 25.94
C TRP A 69 5.23 -4.74 24.75
N VAL A 70 6.57 -4.76 24.71
CA VAL A 70 7.35 -4.31 23.54
C VAL A 70 7.00 -5.16 22.31
N PHE A 71 6.92 -6.48 22.48
CA PHE A 71 6.55 -7.38 21.39
C PHE A 71 5.10 -7.16 20.94
N GLY A 72 4.18 -6.94 21.87
CA GLY A 72 2.79 -6.58 21.57
C GLY A 72 2.66 -5.25 20.81
N ALA A 73 3.41 -4.21 21.22
CA ALA A 73 3.43 -2.92 20.54
C ALA A 73 4.02 -3.01 19.12
N PHE A 74 5.04 -3.86 18.92
CA PHE A 74 5.57 -4.17 17.61
C PHE A 74 4.52 -4.84 16.71
N LEU A 75 3.82 -5.86 17.22
CA LEU A 75 2.74 -6.53 16.48
C LEU A 75 1.58 -5.60 16.14
N LEU A 76 1.21 -4.69 17.06
CA LEU A 76 0.19 -3.68 16.82
C LEU A 76 0.58 -2.76 15.65
N ARG A 77 1.83 -2.31 15.61
CA ARG A 77 2.36 -1.48 14.52
C ARG A 77 2.26 -2.20 13.17
N GLU A 78 2.68 -3.47 13.12
CA GLU A 78 2.58 -4.30 11.91
C GLU A 78 1.13 -4.61 11.52
N GLY A 79 0.22 -4.75 12.50
CA GLY A 79 -1.22 -4.92 12.26
C GLY A 79 -1.88 -3.67 11.67
N LEU A 80 -1.55 -2.48 12.17
CA LEU A 80 -2.05 -1.22 11.63
C LEU A 80 -1.57 -0.97 10.19
N LYS A 81 -0.31 -1.29 9.88
CA LYS A 81 0.20 -1.25 8.49
C LYS A 81 -0.56 -2.23 7.59
N ALA A 82 -0.76 -3.46 8.05
CA ALA A 82 -1.46 -4.49 7.29
C ALA A 82 -2.92 -4.10 7.03
N GLN A 83 -3.61 -3.55 8.02
CA GLN A 83 -4.98 -3.05 7.84
C GLN A 83 -5.04 -1.87 6.88
N ALA A 84 -4.08 -0.95 6.93
CA ALA A 84 -4.05 0.17 5.99
C ALA A 84 -3.88 -0.31 4.53
N ALA A 85 -2.97 -1.26 4.30
CA ALA A 85 -2.81 -1.91 2.99
C ALA A 85 -4.10 -2.63 2.55
N TYR A 86 -4.77 -3.33 3.46
CA TYR A 86 -6.06 -3.97 3.20
C TYR A 86 -7.16 -2.95 2.85
N ASN A 87 -7.22 -1.81 3.54
CA ASN A 87 -8.23 -0.78 3.32
C ASN A 87 -8.04 -0.03 2.00
N GLU A 88 -6.79 0.20 1.60
CA GLU A 88 -6.44 0.86 0.34
C GLU A 88 -6.85 0.04 -0.89
N ARG A 89 -6.78 -1.29 -0.79
CA ARG A 89 -7.13 -2.20 -1.89
C ARG A 89 -8.64 -2.40 -1.96
N LYS A 90 -9.23 -2.46 -3.16
CA LYS A 90 -10.65 -2.84 -3.34
C LYS A 90 -10.86 -4.34 -3.14
N ILE A 91 -9.87 -5.15 -3.54
CA ILE A 91 -9.85 -6.60 -3.39
C ILE A 91 -8.64 -6.97 -2.54
N ALA A 92 -8.85 -7.65 -1.41
CA ALA A 92 -7.78 -8.05 -0.50
C ALA A 92 -8.17 -9.25 0.37
N ARG A 93 -7.20 -10.14 0.61
CA ARG A 93 -7.31 -11.22 1.61
C ARG A 93 -7.27 -10.63 3.03
N PRO A 94 -8.00 -11.19 4.01
CA PRO A 94 -7.87 -10.77 5.40
C PRO A 94 -6.41 -10.91 5.88
N PRO A 95 -5.81 -9.85 6.47
CA PRO A 95 -4.49 -9.93 7.06
C PRO A 95 -4.50 -10.85 8.29
N VAL A 96 -3.32 -11.37 8.65
CA VAL A 96 -3.14 -12.11 9.91
C VAL A 96 -3.59 -11.21 11.07
N PRO A 97 -4.37 -11.73 12.06
CA PRO A 97 -4.99 -10.93 13.12
C PRO A 97 -3.98 -10.44 14.18
N ARG A 98 -3.05 -9.58 13.76
CA ARG A 98 -1.91 -9.10 14.56
C ARG A 98 -2.35 -8.13 15.67
N LYS A 99 -3.42 -7.35 15.51
CA LYS A 99 -3.95 -6.50 16.58
C LYS A 99 -4.64 -7.31 17.66
N ILE A 100 -5.31 -8.40 17.31
CA ILE A 100 -5.87 -9.34 18.30
C ILE A 100 -4.72 -9.97 19.11
N ALA A 101 -3.68 -10.45 18.42
CA ALA A 101 -2.48 -10.96 19.09
C ALA A 101 -1.82 -9.90 19.99
N ALA A 102 -1.71 -8.65 19.53
CA ALA A 102 -1.21 -7.53 20.33
C ALA A 102 -2.08 -7.23 21.55
N ALA A 103 -3.41 -7.31 21.42
CA ALA A 103 -4.34 -7.15 22.54
C ALA A 103 -4.13 -8.24 23.60
N ILE A 104 -4.00 -9.51 23.17
CA ILE A 104 -3.73 -10.64 24.07
C ILE A 104 -2.42 -10.42 24.82
N LEU A 105 -1.35 -10.03 24.12
CA LEU A 105 -0.05 -9.73 24.73
C LEU A 105 -0.13 -8.51 25.67
N CYS A 106 -0.94 -7.50 25.34
CA CYS A 106 -1.19 -6.36 26.22
C CYS A 106 -1.83 -6.81 27.54
N GLY A 107 -2.85 -7.69 27.47
CA GLY A 107 -3.48 -8.29 28.65
C GLY A 107 -2.50 -9.14 29.47
N LEU A 108 -1.80 -10.08 28.84
CA LEU A 108 -0.83 -10.96 29.51
C LEU A 108 0.32 -10.18 30.15
N GLY A 109 0.88 -9.19 29.45
CA GLY A 109 1.90 -8.31 30.01
C GLY A 109 1.38 -7.50 31.19
N THR A 110 0.10 -7.10 31.19
CA THR A 110 -0.53 -6.41 32.32
C THR A 110 -0.73 -7.33 33.52
N VAL A 111 -1.12 -8.59 33.30
CA VAL A 111 -1.17 -9.58 34.37
C VAL A 111 0.22 -9.74 34.99
N GLY A 112 1.26 -9.95 34.16
CA GLY A 112 2.64 -10.11 34.62
C GLY A 112 3.17 -8.88 35.38
N ALA A 113 2.85 -7.68 34.91
CA ALA A 113 3.22 -6.43 35.56
C ALA A 113 2.49 -6.22 36.91
N MET A 114 1.22 -6.61 37.02
CA MET A 114 0.48 -6.46 38.27
C MET A 114 0.88 -7.46 39.35
N MET A 115 1.48 -8.60 38.96
CA MET A 115 2.06 -9.53 39.92
C MET A 115 3.26 -8.93 40.68
N THR A 116 3.99 -7.97 40.10
CA THR A 116 5.09 -7.27 40.79
C THR A 116 4.62 -6.17 41.74
N HIS A 117 3.31 -5.86 41.75
CA HIS A 117 2.71 -4.82 42.58
C HIS A 117 1.76 -5.37 43.65
N ASP A 118 1.88 -6.66 43.96
CA ASP A 118 1.16 -7.36 45.04
C ASP A 118 -0.38 -7.32 44.92
N ALA A 119 -0.90 -7.16 43.69
CA ALA A 119 -2.33 -7.10 43.40
C ALA A 119 -3.06 -8.47 43.55
N GLY A 120 -2.32 -9.54 43.87
CA GLY A 120 -2.81 -10.91 43.87
C GLY A 120 -3.20 -11.42 42.47
N LEU A 121 -3.48 -12.72 42.35
CA LEU A 121 -3.81 -13.35 41.07
C LEU A 121 -5.12 -12.80 40.47
N ILE A 122 -6.14 -12.64 41.31
CA ILE A 122 -7.47 -12.16 40.88
C ILE A 122 -7.39 -10.69 40.44
N GLY A 123 -6.72 -9.83 41.22
CA GLY A 123 -6.54 -8.41 40.85
C GLY A 123 -5.75 -8.27 39.55
N SER A 124 -4.66 -9.02 39.41
CA SER A 124 -3.85 -9.03 38.18
C SER A 124 -4.66 -9.46 36.95
N LEU A 125 -5.53 -10.45 37.09
CA LEU A 125 -6.42 -10.91 36.01
C LEU A 125 -7.44 -9.83 35.61
N ILE A 126 -8.04 -9.13 36.57
CA ILE A 126 -8.99 -8.05 36.30
C ILE A 126 -8.31 -6.93 35.50
N TYR A 127 -7.11 -6.50 35.91
CA TYR A 127 -6.33 -5.51 35.15
C TYR A 127 -5.93 -6.03 33.76
N GLY A 128 -5.56 -7.30 33.63
CA GLY A 128 -5.25 -7.94 32.36
C GLY A 128 -6.43 -7.93 31.38
N VAL A 129 -7.62 -8.34 31.85
CA VAL A 129 -8.85 -8.33 31.04
C VAL A 129 -9.25 -6.90 30.68
N GLY A 130 -9.13 -5.96 31.63
CA GLY A 130 -9.38 -4.54 31.38
C GLY A 130 -8.45 -3.97 30.31
N ALA A 131 -7.15 -4.26 30.39
CA ALA A 131 -6.16 -3.83 29.40
C ALA A 131 -6.43 -4.43 28.02
N PHE A 132 -6.79 -5.72 27.95
CA PHE A 132 -7.20 -6.37 26.69
C PHE A 132 -8.42 -5.68 26.06
N ALA A 133 -9.47 -5.44 26.85
CA ALA A 133 -10.69 -4.79 26.37
C ALA A 133 -10.44 -3.35 25.90
N LEU A 134 -9.68 -2.57 26.67
CA LEU A 134 -9.27 -1.22 26.30
C LEU A 134 -8.41 -1.20 25.03
N HIS A 135 -7.53 -2.20 24.85
CA HIS A 135 -6.72 -2.32 23.65
C HIS A 135 -7.58 -2.54 22.40
N ILE A 136 -8.56 -3.46 22.48
CA ILE A 136 -9.51 -3.67 21.39
C ILE A 136 -10.35 -2.42 21.13
N ALA A 137 -10.83 -1.75 22.18
CA ALA A 137 -11.61 -0.52 22.04
C ALA A 137 -10.81 0.61 21.38
N ALA A 138 -9.51 0.73 21.70
CA ALA A 138 -8.65 1.79 21.19
C ALA A 138 -8.19 1.57 19.74
N PHE A 139 -7.90 0.33 19.34
CA PHE A 139 -7.27 0.00 18.05
C PHE A 139 -8.16 -0.80 17.09
N GLY A 140 -9.30 -1.26 17.57
CA GLY A 140 -10.23 -2.11 16.83
C GLY A 140 -9.68 -3.50 16.55
N ILE A 141 -10.51 -4.32 15.91
CA ILE A 141 -10.18 -5.69 15.49
C ILE A 141 -9.56 -5.63 14.08
N ASP A 142 -8.75 -6.62 13.71
CA ASP A 142 -8.29 -6.80 12.33
C ASP A 142 -9.47 -7.19 11.40
N PRO A 143 -9.48 -6.76 10.13
CA PRO A 143 -10.49 -7.22 9.18
C PRO A 143 -10.34 -8.73 8.94
N LEU A 144 -11.39 -9.49 9.24
CA LEU A 144 -11.39 -10.96 9.17
C LEU A 144 -11.99 -11.53 7.88
N LYS A 145 -12.57 -10.67 7.03
CA LYS A 145 -13.23 -11.07 5.78
C LYS A 145 -12.43 -10.62 4.57
N ALA A 146 -12.55 -11.36 3.47
CA ALA A 146 -12.05 -10.89 2.18
C ALA A 146 -12.88 -9.69 1.70
N LYS A 147 -12.23 -8.74 1.01
CA LYS A 147 -12.87 -7.57 0.40
C LYS A 147 -13.11 -7.82 -1.08
N GLY A 148 -14.26 -7.39 -1.62
CA GLY A 148 -14.59 -7.48 -3.05
C GLY A 148 -15.21 -8.82 -3.50
N ALA A 149 -15.62 -9.68 -2.57
CA ALA A 149 -16.12 -11.04 -2.85
C ALA A 149 -17.57 -11.12 -3.38
N GLU A 150 -18.20 -10.00 -3.76
CA GLU A 150 -19.53 -10.04 -4.38
C GLU A 150 -19.36 -10.14 -5.91
N HIS A 151 -19.72 -11.31 -6.45
CA HIS A 151 -19.93 -11.64 -7.88
C HIS A 151 -18.79 -12.14 -8.78
N ILE A 152 -17.58 -12.46 -8.29
CA ILE A 152 -16.55 -13.16 -9.10
C ILE A 152 -15.86 -14.25 -8.26
N ASP A 153 -15.72 -15.44 -8.84
CA ASP A 153 -15.13 -16.67 -8.28
C ASP A 153 -13.90 -16.39 -7.37
N GLU A 154 -13.99 -16.76 -6.09
CA GLU A 154 -12.99 -16.49 -5.03
C GLU A 154 -11.57 -16.94 -5.43
N PHE A 155 -11.48 -17.99 -6.25
CA PHE A 155 -10.23 -18.49 -6.83
C PHE A 155 -9.58 -17.53 -7.82
N GLN A 156 -10.35 -16.79 -8.62
CA GLN A 156 -9.80 -15.80 -9.53
C GLN A 156 -9.25 -14.60 -8.77
N GLN A 157 -9.95 -14.15 -7.72
CA GLN A 157 -9.50 -13.05 -6.86
C GLN A 157 -8.19 -13.37 -6.14
N ASP A 158 -8.05 -14.57 -5.56
CA ASP A 158 -6.80 -15.00 -4.92
C ASP A 158 -5.62 -15.04 -5.91
N ARG A 159 -5.87 -15.47 -7.15
CA ARG A 159 -4.85 -15.47 -8.21
C ARG A 159 -4.44 -14.07 -8.62
N VAL A 160 -5.38 -13.13 -8.77
CA VAL A 160 -5.09 -11.72 -9.07
C VAL A 160 -4.27 -11.12 -7.94
N ALA A 161 -4.71 -11.29 -6.69
CA ALA A 161 -4.02 -10.74 -5.52
C ALA A 161 -2.55 -11.19 -5.44
N ARG A 162 -2.27 -12.48 -5.66
CA ARG A 162 -0.89 -12.98 -5.69
C ARG A 162 -0.03 -12.35 -6.78
N VAL A 163 -0.55 -12.24 -8.00
CA VAL A 163 0.20 -11.64 -9.12
C VAL A 163 0.44 -10.14 -8.88
N VAL A 164 -0.52 -9.44 -8.28
CA VAL A 164 -0.38 -8.04 -7.90
C VAL A 164 0.70 -7.86 -6.83
N ASP A 165 0.71 -8.68 -5.78
CA ASP A 165 1.73 -8.62 -4.73
C ASP A 165 3.14 -8.87 -5.28
N GLU A 166 3.30 -9.86 -6.19
CA GLU A 166 4.56 -10.11 -6.89
C GLU A 166 5.00 -8.91 -7.75
N ALA A 167 4.06 -8.32 -8.50
CA ALA A 167 4.33 -7.14 -9.32
C ALA A 167 4.77 -5.93 -8.47
N GLU A 168 4.11 -5.66 -7.35
CA GLU A 168 4.50 -4.58 -6.42
C GLU A 168 5.87 -4.85 -5.79
N ALA A 169 6.20 -6.10 -5.48
CA ALA A 169 7.52 -6.49 -4.99
C ALA A 169 8.60 -6.20 -6.03
N TYR A 170 8.38 -6.56 -7.30
CA TYR A 170 9.32 -6.24 -8.38
C TYR A 170 9.54 -4.74 -8.54
N LEU A 171 8.46 -3.93 -8.53
CA LEU A 171 8.56 -2.48 -8.62
C LEU A 171 9.37 -1.89 -7.45
N THR A 172 9.17 -2.41 -6.23
CA THR A 172 9.89 -1.95 -5.04
C THR A 172 11.37 -2.26 -5.14
N SER A 173 11.73 -3.51 -5.46
CA SER A 173 13.13 -3.91 -5.66
C SER A 173 13.82 -3.17 -6.82
N MET A 174 13.07 -2.86 -7.88
CA MET A 174 13.56 -2.06 -9.00
C MET A 174 13.94 -0.64 -8.57
N LEU A 175 13.10 0.01 -7.75
CA LEU A 175 13.39 1.35 -7.21
C LEU A 175 14.58 1.34 -6.24
N GLU A 176 14.70 0.30 -5.40
CA GLU A 176 15.86 0.14 -4.53
C GLU A 176 17.16 -0.02 -5.32
N ALA A 177 17.14 -0.78 -6.41
CA ALA A 177 18.28 -0.90 -7.31
C ALA A 177 18.63 0.43 -7.97
N ALA A 178 17.62 1.17 -8.46
CA ALA A 178 17.82 2.50 -9.05
C ALA A 178 18.45 3.47 -8.05
N ARG A 179 17.99 3.49 -6.78
CA ARG A 179 18.59 4.30 -5.72
C ARG A 179 20.04 3.96 -5.44
N ARG A 180 20.39 2.67 -5.47
CA ARG A 180 21.77 2.19 -5.27
C ARG A 180 22.73 2.71 -6.33
N SER A 181 22.26 2.97 -7.55
CA SER A 181 23.08 3.56 -8.62
C SER A 181 23.52 5.00 -8.31
N GLY A 182 22.78 5.72 -7.46
CA GLY A 182 23.05 7.11 -7.10
C GLY A 182 22.77 8.13 -8.21
N ASP A 183 22.14 7.73 -9.33
CA ASP A 183 21.73 8.64 -10.39
C ASP A 183 20.27 9.10 -10.20
N ARG A 184 20.09 10.38 -9.87
CA ARG A 184 18.77 11.01 -9.65
C ARG A 184 17.88 10.99 -10.89
N GLN A 185 18.44 11.08 -12.10
CA GLN A 185 17.64 11.04 -13.31
C GLN A 185 17.07 9.65 -13.57
N VAL A 186 17.87 8.61 -13.28
CA VAL A 186 17.41 7.22 -13.38
C VAL A 186 16.35 6.93 -12.31
N GLU A 187 16.57 7.34 -11.06
CA GLU A 187 15.58 7.20 -9.99
C GLU A 187 14.24 7.83 -10.39
N GLY A 188 14.23 9.09 -10.83
CA GLY A 188 13.01 9.77 -11.25
C GLY A 188 12.34 9.14 -12.48
N ARG A 189 13.09 8.49 -13.38
CA ARG A 189 12.51 7.74 -14.50
C ARG A 189 11.88 6.43 -14.02
N VAL A 190 12.51 5.72 -13.09
CA VAL A 190 11.92 4.51 -12.48
C VAL A 190 10.63 4.85 -11.71
N GLU A 191 10.60 5.96 -10.99
CA GLU A 191 9.38 6.44 -10.31
C GLU A 191 8.23 6.73 -11.29
N ARG A 192 8.53 7.35 -12.45
CA ARG A 192 7.52 7.54 -13.51
C ARG A 192 7.02 6.22 -14.08
N PHE A 193 7.92 5.27 -14.36
CA PHE A 193 7.54 3.94 -14.79
C PHE A 193 6.66 3.23 -13.74
N GLN A 194 6.97 3.34 -12.45
CA GLN A 194 6.12 2.79 -11.38
C GLN A 194 4.69 3.34 -11.42
N ILE A 195 4.49 4.62 -11.78
CA ILE A 195 3.15 5.19 -11.92
C ILE A 195 2.39 4.51 -13.07
N SER A 196 3.04 4.32 -14.22
CA SER A 196 2.45 3.61 -15.36
C SER A 196 2.12 2.15 -15.03
N ALA A 197 3.05 1.43 -14.41
CA ALA A 197 2.86 0.04 -13.99
C ALA A 197 1.74 -0.10 -12.95
N ARG A 198 1.68 0.78 -11.94
CA ARG A 198 0.57 0.79 -10.95
C ARG A 198 -0.79 1.08 -11.58
N LYS A 199 -0.84 1.85 -12.67
CA LYS A 199 -2.09 2.07 -13.41
C LYS A 199 -2.58 0.77 -14.06
N LEU A 200 -1.67 0.00 -14.68
CA LEU A 200 -2.00 -1.32 -15.23
C LEU A 200 -2.46 -2.29 -14.13
N ILE A 201 -1.73 -2.35 -13.02
CA ILE A 201 -2.09 -3.17 -11.85
C ILE A 201 -3.52 -2.87 -11.40
N ARG A 202 -3.86 -1.58 -11.19
CA ARG A 202 -5.21 -1.17 -10.79
C ARG A 202 -6.28 -1.54 -11.80
N THR A 203 -5.97 -1.47 -13.09
CA THR A 203 -6.92 -1.86 -14.14
C THR A 203 -7.28 -3.35 -14.03
N VAL A 204 -6.27 -4.20 -13.76
CA VAL A 204 -6.48 -5.64 -13.53
C VAL A 204 -7.15 -5.94 -12.18
N GLU A 205 -6.93 -5.10 -11.17
CA GLU A 205 -7.66 -5.20 -9.91
C GLU A 205 -9.14 -4.81 -10.06
N ASP A 206 -9.45 -3.85 -10.94
CA ASP A 206 -10.82 -3.44 -11.24
C ASP A 206 -11.57 -4.50 -12.05
N ASP A 207 -10.89 -5.23 -12.95
CA ASP A 207 -11.45 -6.39 -13.69
C ASP A 207 -10.52 -7.63 -13.65
N PRO A 208 -10.82 -8.64 -12.81
CA PRO A 208 -10.05 -9.88 -12.71
C PRO A 208 -9.87 -10.65 -14.03
N ARG A 209 -10.78 -10.48 -14.99
CA ARG A 209 -10.75 -11.18 -16.29
C ARG A 209 -9.54 -10.75 -17.13
N ASP A 210 -9.11 -9.51 -16.96
CA ASP A 210 -7.97 -8.91 -17.66
C ASP A 210 -6.62 -9.50 -17.25
N LEU A 211 -6.56 -10.22 -16.13
CA LEU A 211 -5.33 -10.83 -15.64
C LEU A 211 -4.69 -11.72 -16.71
N THR A 212 -5.47 -12.46 -17.49
CA THR A 212 -4.93 -13.34 -18.54
C THR A 212 -4.19 -12.53 -19.60
N ALA A 213 -4.75 -11.39 -19.98
CA ALA A 213 -4.19 -10.51 -20.99
C ALA A 213 -2.99 -9.69 -20.45
N ALA A 214 -2.95 -9.40 -19.13
CA ALA A 214 -1.91 -8.62 -18.47
C ALA A 214 -0.77 -9.46 -17.83
N ARG A 215 -0.94 -10.78 -17.68
CA ARG A 215 0.00 -11.67 -16.96
C ARG A 215 1.45 -11.52 -17.38
N LYS A 216 1.71 -11.44 -18.69
CA LYS A 216 3.08 -11.29 -19.23
C LYS A 216 3.73 -9.99 -18.78
N TYR A 217 2.96 -8.91 -18.67
CA TYR A 217 3.43 -7.61 -18.23
C TYR A 217 3.73 -7.62 -16.73
N LEU A 218 2.78 -8.09 -15.90
CA LEU A 218 2.91 -8.09 -14.44
C LEU A 218 3.95 -9.09 -13.91
N GLY A 219 4.15 -10.22 -14.59
CA GLY A 219 5.16 -11.21 -14.23
C GLY A 219 6.48 -10.99 -14.95
N VAL A 220 6.56 -11.46 -16.20
CA VAL A 220 7.82 -11.58 -16.95
C VAL A 220 8.48 -10.22 -17.19
N TYR A 221 7.71 -9.20 -17.59
CA TYR A 221 8.30 -7.89 -17.90
C TYR A 221 8.72 -7.12 -16.66
N LEU A 222 7.95 -7.15 -15.57
CA LEU A 222 8.37 -6.51 -14.32
C LEU A 222 9.56 -7.23 -13.67
N MET A 223 9.57 -8.57 -13.70
CA MET A 223 10.73 -9.35 -13.23
C MET A 223 11.98 -9.01 -14.05
N GLY A 224 11.88 -8.99 -15.38
CA GLY A 224 12.99 -8.62 -16.27
C GLY A 224 13.45 -7.17 -16.09
N ALA A 225 12.52 -6.23 -15.90
CA ALA A 225 12.84 -4.83 -15.62
C ALA A 225 13.59 -4.67 -14.28
N ARG A 226 13.17 -5.40 -13.25
CA ARG A 226 13.85 -5.46 -11.96
C ARG A 226 15.26 -6.04 -12.09
N ASP A 227 15.43 -7.14 -12.84
CA ASP A 227 16.74 -7.73 -13.08
C ASP A 227 17.67 -6.80 -13.87
N ALA A 228 17.14 -6.10 -14.88
CA ALA A 228 17.89 -5.09 -15.62
C ALA A 228 18.31 -3.92 -14.72
N ALA A 229 17.44 -3.46 -13.83
CA ALA A 229 17.76 -2.40 -12.87
C ALA A 229 18.86 -2.81 -11.89
N VAL A 230 18.86 -4.06 -11.42
CA VAL A 230 19.93 -4.60 -10.55
C VAL A 230 21.26 -4.64 -11.31
N LYS A 231 21.28 -5.22 -12.52
CA LYS A 231 22.50 -5.28 -13.35
C LYS A 231 23.03 -3.88 -13.68
N PHE A 232 22.15 -2.94 -14.02
CA PHE A 232 22.51 -1.55 -14.26
C PHE A 232 23.16 -0.94 -13.02
N ALA A 233 22.55 -1.09 -11.84
CA ALA A 233 23.09 -0.55 -10.60
C ALA A 233 24.49 -1.11 -10.29
N ASP A 234 24.70 -2.41 -10.47
CA ASP A 234 25.99 -3.06 -10.21
C ASP A 234 27.10 -2.57 -11.17
N ILE A 235 26.77 -2.39 -12.46
CA ILE A 235 27.71 -1.84 -13.44
C ILE A 235 28.00 -0.38 -13.13
N TYR A 236 26.96 0.43 -12.92
CA TYR A 236 27.09 1.87 -12.77
C TYR A 236 27.82 2.27 -11.48
N THR A 237 27.61 1.55 -10.39
CA THR A 237 28.33 1.77 -9.12
C THR A 237 29.82 1.48 -9.23
N ARG A 238 30.22 0.50 -10.04
CA ARG A 238 31.63 0.10 -10.20
C ARG A 238 32.40 0.95 -11.21
N SER A 239 31.82 1.25 -12.37
CA SER A 239 32.55 1.88 -13.48
C SER A 239 31.96 3.19 -13.98
N ARG A 240 30.80 3.64 -13.44
CA ARG A 240 30.08 4.84 -13.92
C ARG A 240 29.83 4.83 -15.44
N ASP A 241 29.60 3.64 -16.00
CA ASP A 241 29.44 3.42 -17.43
C ASP A 241 28.22 4.18 -17.98
N THR A 242 28.49 5.10 -18.91
CA THR A 242 27.46 5.92 -19.57
C THR A 242 26.65 5.15 -20.62
N SER A 243 27.21 4.09 -21.21
CA SER A 243 26.50 3.23 -22.17
C SER A 243 25.43 2.43 -21.46
N ALA A 244 25.79 1.74 -20.37
CA ALA A 244 24.84 0.97 -19.55
C ALA A 244 23.69 1.84 -19.04
N ARG A 245 23.99 3.11 -18.70
CA ARG A 245 22.98 4.11 -18.33
C ARG A 245 22.04 4.45 -19.49
N SER A 246 22.58 4.68 -20.68
CA SER A 246 21.77 4.98 -21.87
C SER A 246 20.84 3.81 -22.21
N ASP A 247 21.38 2.59 -22.22
CA ASP A 247 20.62 1.37 -22.52
C ASP A 247 19.48 1.15 -21.52
N PHE A 248 19.76 1.35 -20.22
CA PHE A 248 18.72 1.25 -19.20
C PHE A 248 17.64 2.34 -19.35
N MET A 249 18.02 3.57 -19.71
CA MET A 249 17.06 4.65 -19.96
C MET A 249 16.18 4.40 -21.19
N MET A 250 16.73 3.78 -22.24
CA MET A 250 15.93 3.33 -23.40
C MET A 250 14.93 2.25 -22.99
N LEU A 251 15.38 1.23 -22.25
CA LEU A 251 14.51 0.19 -21.71
C LEU A 251 13.35 0.78 -20.89
N LEU A 252 13.62 1.75 -20.01
CA LEU A 252 12.56 2.40 -19.23
C LEU A 252 11.54 3.13 -20.13
N THR A 253 11.98 3.71 -21.24
CA THR A 253 11.10 4.38 -22.20
C THR A 253 10.19 3.37 -22.90
N ASP A 254 10.76 2.25 -23.38
CA ASP A 254 10.00 1.18 -24.04
C ASP A 254 9.00 0.51 -23.08
N LEU A 255 9.39 0.35 -21.82
CA LEU A 255 8.52 -0.16 -20.75
C LEU A 255 7.38 0.81 -20.44
N GLU A 256 7.67 2.11 -20.30
CA GLU A 256 6.64 3.14 -20.08
C GLU A 256 5.59 3.13 -21.21
N GLU A 257 6.03 3.08 -22.47
CA GLU A 257 5.16 3.06 -23.64
C GLU A 257 4.34 1.77 -23.74
N SER A 258 4.98 0.61 -23.60
CA SER A 258 4.30 -0.69 -23.73
C SER A 258 3.26 -0.91 -22.63
N PHE A 259 3.55 -0.56 -21.38
CA PHE A 259 2.59 -0.63 -20.28
C PHE A 259 1.45 0.38 -20.47
N GLY A 260 1.74 1.58 -20.98
CA GLY A 260 0.74 2.58 -21.32
C GLY A 260 -0.24 2.08 -22.38
N LYS A 261 0.28 1.53 -23.49
CA LYS A 261 -0.51 0.92 -24.56
C LYS A 261 -1.35 -0.24 -24.06
N LYS A 262 -0.77 -1.13 -23.23
CA LYS A 262 -1.51 -2.26 -22.67
C LYS A 262 -2.66 -1.83 -21.78
N THR A 263 -2.43 -0.84 -20.93
CA THR A 263 -3.48 -0.26 -20.06
C THR A 263 -4.62 0.32 -20.89
N GLN A 264 -4.31 1.07 -21.95
CA GLN A 264 -5.34 1.64 -22.83
C GLN A 264 -6.13 0.54 -23.56
N ALA A 265 -5.47 -0.52 -24.02
CA ALA A 265 -6.13 -1.62 -24.70
C ALA A 265 -7.15 -2.34 -23.79
N LEU A 266 -6.81 -2.59 -22.52
CA LEU A 266 -7.74 -3.20 -21.56
C LEU A 266 -8.96 -2.30 -21.30
N LEU A 267 -8.73 -0.99 -21.09
CA LEU A 267 -9.81 -0.04 -20.89
C LEU A 267 -10.75 0.06 -22.10
N LEU A 268 -10.22 -0.07 -23.33
CA LEU A 268 -11.05 -0.08 -24.54
C LEU A 268 -11.92 -1.33 -24.62
N ASP A 269 -11.36 -2.50 -24.29
CA ASP A 269 -12.06 -3.79 -24.28
C ASP A 269 -13.25 -3.78 -23.31
N THR A 270 -13.03 -3.27 -22.08
CA THR A 270 -14.10 -3.11 -21.09
C THR A 270 -15.23 -2.18 -21.57
N ASN A 271 -14.90 -1.11 -22.30
CA ASN A 271 -15.90 -0.19 -22.83
C ASN A 271 -16.68 -0.81 -24.01
N SER A 272 -16.04 -1.62 -24.85
CA SER A 272 -16.74 -2.36 -25.91
C SER A 272 -17.71 -3.38 -25.34
N ASP A 273 -17.31 -4.13 -24.30
CA ASP A 273 -18.17 -5.09 -23.62
C ASP A 273 -19.44 -4.42 -23.07
N LEU A 274 -19.29 -3.29 -22.37
CA LEU A 274 -20.43 -2.53 -21.86
C LEU A 274 -21.36 -2.02 -22.98
N THR A 275 -20.79 -1.59 -24.10
CA THR A 275 -21.58 -1.10 -25.25
C THR A 275 -22.42 -2.23 -25.83
N VAL A 276 -21.82 -3.42 -26.02
CA VAL A 276 -22.53 -4.60 -26.50
C VAL A 276 -23.63 -5.01 -25.51
N GLU A 277 -23.36 -5.02 -24.21
CA GLU A 277 -24.37 -5.33 -23.18
C GLU A 277 -25.54 -4.33 -23.19
N ILE A 278 -25.27 -3.03 -23.34
CA ILE A 278 -26.32 -2.00 -23.46
C ILE A 278 -27.17 -2.25 -24.71
N ASP A 279 -26.57 -2.58 -25.84
CA ASP A 279 -27.31 -2.83 -27.08
C ASP A 279 -28.14 -4.12 -26.99
N VAL A 280 -27.61 -5.18 -26.38
CA VAL A 280 -28.36 -6.42 -26.11
C VAL A 280 -29.54 -6.15 -25.17
N LEU A 281 -29.35 -5.34 -24.11
CA LEU A 281 -30.43 -4.95 -23.21
C LEU A 281 -31.50 -4.12 -23.93
N ARG A 282 -31.11 -3.20 -24.81
CA ARG A 282 -32.04 -2.42 -25.64
C ARG A 282 -32.86 -3.33 -26.56
N ASP A 283 -32.21 -4.28 -27.23
CA ASP A 283 -32.89 -5.25 -28.10
C ASP A 283 -33.88 -6.12 -27.31
N ARG A 284 -33.50 -6.54 -26.09
CA ARG A 284 -34.39 -7.30 -25.21
C ARG A 284 -35.57 -6.47 -24.73
N LEU A 285 -35.34 -5.23 -24.29
CA LEU A 285 -36.40 -4.31 -23.87
C LEU A 285 -37.36 -3.98 -25.01
N GLN A 286 -36.86 -3.83 -26.25
CA GLN A 286 -37.70 -3.65 -27.43
C GLN A 286 -38.58 -4.87 -27.72
N ARG A 287 -38.04 -6.09 -27.57
CA ARG A 287 -38.79 -7.34 -27.72
C ARG A 287 -39.83 -7.56 -26.63
N GLU A 288 -39.54 -7.12 -25.41
CA GLU A 288 -40.46 -7.17 -24.26
C GLU A 288 -41.44 -5.98 -24.23
N GLY A 289 -41.42 -5.10 -25.25
CA GLY A 289 -42.40 -4.02 -25.42
C GLY A 289 -42.20 -2.81 -24.50
N VAL A 290 -41.08 -2.74 -23.77
CA VAL A 290 -40.76 -1.65 -22.86
C VAL A 290 -40.14 -0.51 -23.66
N ARG A 291 -40.91 0.55 -23.92
CA ARG A 291 -40.37 1.80 -24.46
C ARG A 291 -39.66 2.56 -23.33
N LEU A 292 -38.35 2.71 -23.45
CA LEU A 292 -37.61 3.69 -22.66
C LEU A 292 -38.06 5.07 -23.13
N ASP A 293 -38.98 5.70 -22.39
CA ASP A 293 -39.36 7.08 -22.65
C ASP A 293 -38.11 7.95 -22.58
N ARG A 294 -37.70 8.47 -23.73
CA ARG A 294 -36.67 9.50 -23.85
C ARG A 294 -37.21 10.74 -23.15
N GLY A 295 -36.86 10.92 -21.87
CA GLY A 295 -37.06 12.19 -21.17
C GLY A 295 -36.40 13.32 -21.96
N PRO A 296 -37.08 14.46 -22.15
CA PRO A 296 -36.53 15.58 -22.91
C PRO A 296 -35.45 16.29 -22.08
N ASN A 297 -34.47 16.87 -22.78
CA ASN A 297 -33.68 18.07 -22.49
C ASN A 297 -32.22 17.82 -22.94
N SER A 298 -31.82 18.35 -24.10
CA SER A 298 -31.39 19.74 -24.35
C SER A 298 -30.09 20.07 -23.64
#